data_AF-A0A4W5JZW9-F1
#
_entry.id   AF-A0A4W5JZW9-F1
#
_cell.length_a   1.000
_cell.length_b   1.000
_cell.length_c   1.000
_cell.angle_alpha   90.00
_cell.angle_beta   90.00
_cell.angle_gamma   90.00
#
_symmetry.space_group_name_H-M   'P 1'
#
loop_
_entity.id
_entity.type
_entity.pdbx_description
1 polymer ?
#
loop_
_entity_poly.entity_id
_entity_poly.type
_entity_poly.pdbx_seq_one_letter_code
_entity_poly.pdbx_strand_id
1 'polypeptide(L)'
;MYECQCPSGFKYNFTLRSCLDVDECEVGVCEGVCVNTMGSYSCRCEGRRGLRLAEDQRSCEEVPVCVQLYDYKHAEMLYLGEEFTGGPVIYLRFRLPENTKFAAEFDFRTFDPEGVVLYAESSRDSWFMLGLRGGRIEVQFKNQHSLKVTSGGKAINDGQWHVISVDELESSISVKISKEAVMCNDVVV
;
A
#
# COMPACT_ATOMS: atom_id res chain seq x y z
N MET A 1 -4.35 -36.75 -61.79
CA MET A 1 -4.39 -35.28 -61.66
C MET A 1 -3.82 -34.97 -60.29
N TYR A 2 -2.72 -34.21 -60.20
CA TYR A 2 -2.21 -33.70 -58.92
C TYR A 2 -2.44 -32.19 -58.92
N GLU A 3 -3.20 -31.69 -57.95
CA GLU A 3 -3.34 -30.25 -57.73
C GLU A 3 -2.28 -29.79 -56.74
N CYS A 4 -1.51 -28.78 -57.12
CA CYS A 4 -0.63 -28.08 -56.18
C CYS A 4 -1.49 -27.11 -55.37
N GLN A 5 -1.63 -27.36 -54.07
CA GLN A 5 -2.28 -26.46 -53.13
C GLN A 5 -1.24 -25.93 -52.14
N CYS A 6 -1.37 -24.66 -51.76
CA CYS A 6 -0.54 -24.10 -50.70
C CYS A 6 -0.91 -24.72 -49.34
N PRO A 7 0.04 -24.78 -48.39
CA PRO A 7 -0.28 -25.13 -47.00
C PRO A 7 -1.35 -24.20 -46.43
N SER A 8 -2.09 -24.67 -45.42
CA SER A 8 -3.05 -23.84 -44.69
C SER A 8 -2.39 -22.58 -44.13
N GLY A 9 -3.09 -21.43 -44.23
CA GLY A 9 -2.55 -20.12 -43.87
C GLY A 9 -1.72 -19.45 -44.98
N PHE A 10 -1.57 -20.07 -46.15
CA PHE A 10 -0.83 -19.50 -47.27
C PHE A 10 -1.67 -19.36 -48.53
N LYS A 11 -1.41 -18.29 -49.30
CA LYS A 11 -2.03 -18.01 -50.59
C LYS A 11 -0.99 -18.04 -51.70
N TYR A 12 -1.33 -18.70 -52.81
CA TYR A 12 -0.44 -18.77 -53.96
C TYR A 12 -0.30 -17.41 -54.64
N ASN A 13 0.94 -16.96 -54.82
CA ASN A 13 1.28 -15.76 -55.55
C ASN A 13 1.81 -16.15 -56.94
N PHE A 14 1.06 -15.81 -58.00
CA PHE A 14 1.40 -16.15 -59.39
C PHE A 14 2.67 -15.45 -59.90
N THR A 15 2.96 -14.25 -59.39
CA THR A 15 4.13 -13.46 -59.79
C THR A 15 5.42 -14.05 -59.23
N LEU A 16 5.41 -14.41 -57.94
CA LEU A 16 6.56 -14.99 -57.24
C LEU A 16 6.65 -16.52 -57.38
N ARG A 17 5.60 -17.15 -57.92
CA ARG A 17 5.44 -18.62 -58.03
C ARG A 17 5.68 -19.33 -56.69
N SER A 18 5.23 -18.71 -55.61
CA SER A 18 5.43 -19.17 -54.23
C SER A 18 4.15 -19.02 -53.41
N CYS A 19 4.07 -19.79 -52.32
CA CYS A 19 3.03 -19.62 -51.32
C CYS A 19 3.47 -18.52 -50.35
N LEU A 20 2.68 -17.45 -50.26
CA LEU A 20 2.89 -16.37 -49.31
C LEU A 20 1.95 -16.53 -48.13
N ASP A 21 2.46 -16.17 -46.97
CA ASP A 21 1.68 -16.11 -45.74
C ASP A 21 0.48 -15.18 -45.89
N VAL A 22 -0.67 -15.59 -45.37
CA VAL A 22 -1.88 -14.76 -45.30
C VAL A 22 -1.86 -14.08 -43.95
N ASP A 23 -1.81 -12.74 -43.95
CA ASP A 23 -1.94 -12.00 -42.70
C ASP A 23 -3.41 -11.97 -42.27
N GLU A 24 -3.81 -12.88 -41.38
CA GLU A 24 -5.18 -12.92 -40.87
C GLU A 24 -5.51 -11.72 -39.96
N CYS A 25 -4.52 -10.98 -39.47
CA CYS A 25 -4.73 -9.81 -38.62
C CYS A 25 -5.38 -8.63 -39.37
N GLU A 26 -5.19 -8.55 -40.69
CA GLU A 26 -5.81 -7.53 -41.55
C GLU A 26 -7.35 -7.62 -41.59
N VAL A 27 -7.92 -8.76 -41.17
CA VAL A 27 -9.37 -9.02 -41.18
C VAL A 27 -10.00 -8.81 -39.80
N GLY A 28 -9.22 -8.46 -38.77
CA GLY A 28 -9.73 -8.20 -37.42
C GLY A 28 -10.20 -9.47 -36.69
N VAL A 29 -9.40 -10.53 -36.72
CA VAL A 29 -9.74 -11.86 -36.15
C VAL A 29 -9.63 -11.95 -34.62
N CYS A 30 -9.01 -10.96 -33.97
CA CYS A 30 -8.81 -10.87 -32.52
C CYS A 30 -9.61 -9.70 -31.95
N GLU A 31 -10.17 -9.86 -30.74
CA GLU A 31 -10.72 -8.74 -29.98
C GLU A 31 -9.61 -7.83 -29.42
N GLY A 32 -8.47 -8.43 -29.06
CA GLY A 32 -7.28 -7.72 -28.59
C GLY A 32 -6.23 -7.47 -29.67
N VAL A 33 -4.96 -7.50 -29.28
CA VAL A 33 -3.83 -7.34 -30.19
C VAL A 33 -3.62 -8.63 -30.99
N CYS A 34 -3.70 -8.52 -32.31
CA CYS A 34 -3.36 -9.61 -33.22
C CYS A 34 -1.87 -9.58 -33.57
N VAL A 35 -1.24 -10.76 -33.59
CA VAL A 35 0.15 -10.95 -34.01
C VAL A 35 0.16 -12.02 -35.09
N ASN A 36 0.46 -11.61 -36.32
CA ASN A 36 0.58 -12.51 -37.45
C ASN A 36 1.83 -13.41 -37.31
N THR A 37 1.74 -14.66 -37.73
CA THR A 37 2.81 -15.65 -37.70
C THR A 37 2.82 -16.47 -38.99
N MET A 38 3.91 -17.16 -39.30
CA MET A 38 3.97 -17.93 -40.54
C MET A 38 2.94 -19.09 -40.54
N GLY A 39 1.93 -18.97 -41.39
CA GLY A 39 0.83 -19.93 -41.58
C GLY A 39 -0.29 -19.82 -40.55
N SER A 40 -0.29 -18.80 -39.68
CA SER A 40 -1.29 -18.64 -38.62
C SER A 40 -1.21 -17.27 -37.94
N TYR A 41 -1.95 -17.07 -36.86
CA TYR A 41 -1.89 -15.86 -36.04
C TYR A 41 -2.06 -16.19 -34.56
N SER A 42 -1.75 -15.23 -33.69
CA SER A 42 -2.01 -15.31 -32.27
C SER A 42 -2.64 -14.02 -31.74
N CYS A 43 -3.63 -14.17 -30.85
CA CYS A 43 -4.28 -13.05 -30.19
C CYS A 43 -3.71 -12.82 -28.78
N ARG A 44 -3.64 -11.56 -28.36
CA ARG A 44 -3.19 -11.15 -27.03
C ARG A 44 -4.13 -10.11 -26.44
N CYS A 45 -4.42 -10.22 -25.14
CA CYS A 45 -5.26 -9.29 -24.41
C CYS A 45 -4.44 -8.34 -23.52
N GLU A 46 -5.00 -7.18 -23.21
CA GLU A 46 -4.36 -6.17 -22.35
C GLU A 46 -4.44 -6.56 -20.87
N GLY A 47 -3.48 -7.34 -20.38
CA GLY A 47 -3.42 -7.75 -18.98
C GLY A 47 -3.38 -6.57 -17.99
N ARG A 48 -2.87 -5.41 -18.39
CA ARG A 48 -2.88 -4.17 -17.55
C ARG A 48 -4.29 -3.65 -17.27
N ARG A 49 -5.25 -4.01 -18.11
CA ARG A 49 -6.67 -3.70 -17.94
C ARG A 49 -7.43 -4.84 -17.24
N GLY A 50 -6.71 -5.86 -16.75
CA GLY A 50 -7.32 -7.03 -16.12
C GLY A 50 -7.98 -7.99 -17.11
N LEU A 51 -7.51 -8.05 -18.36
CA LEU A 51 -8.05 -8.94 -19.37
C LEU A 51 -7.12 -10.13 -19.65
N ARG A 52 -7.72 -11.29 -19.93
CA ARG A 52 -7.05 -12.51 -20.39
C ARG A 52 -7.67 -13.04 -21.67
N LEU A 53 -6.92 -13.86 -22.39
CA LEU A 53 -7.41 -14.54 -23.58
C LEU A 53 -8.42 -15.63 -23.18
N ALA A 54 -9.58 -15.63 -23.82
CA ALA A 54 -10.63 -16.63 -23.62
C ALA A 54 -10.25 -17.99 -24.25
N GLU A 55 -11.07 -19.02 -24.01
CA GLU A 55 -10.83 -20.39 -24.49
C GLU A 55 -10.84 -20.49 -26.03
N ASP A 56 -11.58 -19.61 -26.71
CA ASP A 56 -11.65 -19.54 -28.18
C ASP A 56 -10.38 -18.97 -28.84
N GLN A 57 -9.40 -18.53 -28.03
CA GLN A 57 -8.14 -17.91 -28.43
C GLN A 57 -8.28 -16.63 -29.27
N ARG A 58 -9.46 -15.99 -29.25
CA ARG A 58 -9.75 -14.77 -30.05
C ARG A 58 -10.33 -13.65 -29.20
N SER A 59 -11.19 -13.99 -28.26
CA SER A 59 -11.86 -13.05 -27.38
C SER A 59 -11.06 -12.74 -26.12
N CYS A 60 -11.32 -11.57 -25.55
CA CYS A 60 -10.75 -11.14 -24.29
C CYS A 60 -11.83 -11.12 -23.21
N GLU A 61 -11.54 -11.71 -22.05
CA GLU A 61 -12.43 -11.72 -20.91
C GLU A 61 -11.73 -11.17 -19.67
N GLU A 62 -12.52 -10.72 -18.69
CA GLU A 62 -11.99 -10.25 -17.42
C GLU A 62 -11.31 -11.38 -16.65
N VAL A 63 -10.18 -11.06 -16.03
CA VAL A 63 -9.48 -11.98 -15.13
C VAL A 63 -10.37 -12.21 -13.91
N PRO A 64 -10.78 -13.46 -13.61
CA PRO A 64 -11.69 -13.73 -12.52
C PRO A 64 -11.07 -13.40 -11.17
N VAL A 65 -11.87 -12.82 -10.28
CA VAL A 65 -11.48 -12.59 -8.89
C VAL A 65 -11.55 -13.92 -8.14
N CYS A 66 -10.38 -14.50 -7.82
CA CYS A 66 -10.30 -15.80 -7.14
C CYS A 66 -10.59 -15.72 -5.64
N VAL A 67 -10.34 -14.56 -5.02
CA VAL A 67 -10.53 -14.31 -3.60
C VAL A 67 -11.11 -12.92 -3.42
N GLN A 68 -12.24 -12.83 -2.71
CA GLN A 68 -12.76 -11.54 -2.28
C GLN A 68 -11.93 -11.05 -1.11
N LEU A 69 -11.18 -9.97 -1.30
CA LEU A 69 -10.53 -9.27 -0.21
C LEU A 69 -11.60 -8.46 0.52
N TYR A 70 -11.90 -8.84 1.76
CA TYR A 70 -12.80 -8.07 2.61
C TYR A 70 -12.06 -6.89 3.20
N ASP A 71 -12.01 -5.79 2.45
CA ASP A 71 -11.52 -4.50 2.96
C ASP A 71 -12.61 -3.88 3.85
N TYR A 72 -12.77 -4.44 5.05
CA TYR A 72 -13.70 -3.90 6.03
C TYR A 72 -13.25 -2.49 6.43
N LYS A 73 -13.96 -1.50 5.90
CA LYS A 73 -13.83 -0.08 6.26
C LYS A 73 -14.87 0.26 7.32
N HIS A 74 -14.43 0.48 8.55
CA HIS A 74 -15.31 0.98 9.59
C HIS A 74 -15.45 2.50 9.45
N ALA A 75 -16.67 3.02 9.52
CA ALA A 75 -16.93 4.45 9.33
C ALA A 75 -16.24 5.35 10.39
N GLU A 76 -15.95 4.79 11.56
CA GLU A 76 -15.29 5.48 12.67
C GLU A 76 -13.78 5.24 12.72
N MET A 77 -13.21 4.47 11.78
CA MET A 77 -11.78 4.21 11.71
C MET A 77 -11.07 5.19 10.78
N LEU A 78 -9.92 5.66 11.24
CA LEU A 78 -9.01 6.47 10.45
C LEU A 78 -7.87 5.59 9.92
N TYR A 79 -7.89 5.29 8.63
CA TYR A 79 -6.87 4.47 7.98
C TYR A 79 -5.64 5.32 7.68
N LEU A 80 -4.52 4.98 8.32
CA LEU A 80 -3.25 5.71 8.18
C LEU A 80 -2.46 5.36 6.91
N GLY A 81 -3.01 4.50 6.03
CA GLY A 81 -2.44 4.11 4.74
C GLY A 81 -1.95 2.65 4.68
N GLU A 82 -1.66 2.17 3.47
CA GLU A 82 -0.98 0.90 3.21
C GLU A 82 0.50 1.22 2.97
N GLU A 83 1.38 0.83 3.90
CA GLU A 83 2.84 0.94 3.82
C GLU A 83 3.44 2.37 3.91
N PHE A 84 4.02 2.70 5.06
CA PHE A 84 4.59 4.02 5.36
C PHE A 84 5.95 4.26 4.67
N THR A 85 5.95 4.64 3.40
CA THR A 85 7.15 5.25 2.79
C THR A 85 6.94 6.76 2.56
N GLY A 86 7.43 7.61 3.48
CA GLY A 86 7.80 8.99 3.12
C GLY A 86 7.29 10.17 3.97
N GLY A 87 6.22 10.07 4.77
CA GLY A 87 5.78 11.20 5.62
C GLY A 87 4.42 11.03 6.34
N PRO A 88 4.03 12.00 7.20
CA PRO A 88 2.76 11.95 7.92
C PRO A 88 1.55 11.99 6.97
N VAL A 89 0.64 11.03 7.11
CA VAL A 89 -0.59 10.94 6.30
C VAL A 89 -1.66 11.92 6.78
N ILE A 90 -1.59 12.35 8.05
CA ILE A 90 -2.58 13.21 8.69
C ILE A 90 -1.90 14.32 9.47
N TYR A 91 -2.29 15.56 9.16
CA TYR A 91 -1.85 16.75 9.87
C TYR A 91 -3.03 17.31 10.68
N LEU A 92 -2.96 17.18 11.99
CA LEU A 92 -3.91 17.81 12.90
C LEU A 92 -3.31 19.09 13.45
N ARG A 93 -3.95 20.23 13.18
CA ARG A 93 -3.55 21.53 13.72
C ARG A 93 -4.54 21.96 14.80
N PHE A 94 -4.11 21.86 16.05
CA PHE A 94 -4.88 22.34 17.19
C PHE A 94 -4.59 23.83 17.44
N ARG A 95 -5.64 24.64 17.60
CA ARG A 95 -5.54 26.04 18.05
C ARG A 95 -5.85 26.07 19.55
N LEU A 96 -4.83 25.83 20.37
CA LEU A 96 -4.97 25.74 21.81
C LEU A 96 -4.72 27.10 22.50
N PRO A 97 -5.44 27.43 23.59
CA PRO A 97 -5.10 28.56 24.46
C PRO A 97 -3.70 28.47 25.06
N GLU A 98 -3.11 29.61 25.44
CA GLU A 98 -1.84 29.65 26.17
C GLU A 98 -1.93 28.82 27.47
N ASN A 99 -0.93 27.97 27.71
CA ASN A 99 -0.81 27.03 28.85
C ASN A 99 -1.71 25.79 28.81
N THR A 100 -2.28 25.43 27.66
CA THR A 100 -2.98 24.14 27.53
C THR A 100 -1.98 23.00 27.56
N LYS A 101 -2.11 22.07 28.51
CA LYS A 101 -1.35 20.81 28.52
C LYS A 101 -1.88 19.90 27.41
N PHE A 102 -0.98 19.35 26.60
CA PHE A 102 -1.33 18.39 25.58
C PHE A 102 -1.74 17.05 26.21
N ALA A 103 -2.89 16.53 25.81
CA ALA A 103 -3.34 15.19 26.14
C ALA A 103 -4.03 14.56 24.93
N ALA A 104 -3.75 13.30 24.66
CA ALA A 104 -4.38 12.54 23.58
C ALA A 104 -4.63 11.10 24.01
N GLU A 105 -5.80 10.57 23.68
CA GLU A 105 -6.14 9.17 23.86
C GLU A 105 -6.77 8.64 22.56
N PHE A 106 -6.27 7.51 22.09
CA PHE A 106 -6.76 6.90 20.85
C PHE A 106 -6.53 5.38 20.85
N ASP A 107 -7.42 4.68 20.14
CA ASP A 107 -7.26 3.27 19.84
C ASP A 107 -6.29 3.10 18.65
N PHE A 108 -5.35 2.18 18.78
CA PHE A 108 -4.34 1.91 17.78
C PHE A 108 -4.16 0.40 17.58
N ARG A 109 -4.03 -0.02 16.32
CA ARG A 109 -3.63 -1.37 15.94
C ARG A 109 -2.74 -1.32 14.70
N THR A 110 -1.75 -2.19 14.63
CA THR A 110 -0.94 -2.36 13.43
C THR A 110 -0.27 -3.74 13.42
N PHE A 111 0.22 -4.16 12.26
CA PHE A 111 1.22 -5.23 12.14
C PHE A 111 2.63 -4.67 11.85
N ASP A 112 2.72 -3.38 11.51
CA ASP A 112 3.97 -2.73 11.14
C ASP A 112 4.91 -2.61 12.35
N PRO A 113 6.17 -3.05 12.23
CA PRO A 113 7.14 -2.98 13.32
C PRO A 113 7.76 -1.58 13.48
N GLU A 114 7.63 -0.71 12.49
CA GLU A 114 8.27 0.61 12.42
C GLU A 114 7.25 1.63 11.88
N GLY A 115 7.29 2.86 12.39
CA GLY A 115 6.46 3.95 11.87
C GLY A 115 6.19 5.06 12.87
N VAL A 116 5.77 6.22 12.39
CA VAL A 116 5.32 7.34 13.24
C VAL A 116 3.82 7.24 13.44
N VAL A 117 3.39 7.22 14.70
CA VAL A 117 1.97 7.14 15.08
C VAL A 117 1.40 8.54 15.30
N LEU A 118 2.13 9.39 16.03
CA LEU A 118 1.69 10.75 16.34
C LEU A 118 2.89 11.68 16.38
N TYR A 119 2.76 12.83 15.75
CA TYR A 119 3.74 13.92 15.83
C TYR A 119 3.02 15.20 16.23
N ALA A 120 3.57 15.91 17.21
CA ALA A 120 3.05 17.17 17.69
C ALA A 120 4.19 18.20 17.79
N GLU A 121 3.97 19.38 17.22
CA GLU A 121 4.94 20.49 17.26
C GLU A 121 4.29 21.69 17.95
N SER A 122 4.94 22.19 19.00
CA SER A 122 4.51 23.38 19.74
C SER A 122 5.27 24.62 19.28
N SER A 123 6.55 24.47 18.95
CA SER A 123 7.40 25.51 18.35
C SER A 123 8.51 24.87 17.51
N ARG A 124 9.27 25.69 16.76
CA ARG A 124 10.38 25.20 15.91
C ARG A 124 11.39 24.31 16.64
N ASP A 125 11.57 24.50 17.95
CA ASP A 125 12.52 23.74 18.77
C ASP A 125 11.84 22.90 19.85
N SER A 126 10.53 22.72 19.79
CA SER A 126 9.80 21.91 20.75
C SER A 126 8.75 21.04 20.07
N TRP A 127 9.04 19.74 20.05
CA TRP A 127 8.22 18.74 19.40
C TRP A 127 8.23 17.42 20.16
N PHE A 128 7.19 16.64 19.92
CA PHE A 128 7.00 15.30 20.44
C PHE A 128 6.68 14.36 19.27
N MET A 129 7.24 13.16 19.33
CA MET A 129 6.95 12.09 18.40
C MET A 129 6.71 10.81 19.19
N LEU A 130 5.63 10.13 18.84
CA LEU A 130 5.31 8.78 19.23
C LEU A 130 5.40 7.90 17.98
N GLY A 131 6.20 6.85 18.06
CA GLY A 131 6.39 5.90 16.98
C GLY A 131 6.56 4.48 17.47
N LEU A 132 6.77 3.59 16.52
CA LEU A 132 7.14 2.20 16.74
C LEU A 132 8.56 1.95 16.25
N ARG A 133 9.29 1.15 17.03
CA ARG A 133 10.58 0.58 16.65
C ARG A 133 10.68 -0.85 17.14
N GLY A 134 10.89 -1.79 16.22
CA GLY A 134 10.82 -3.23 16.48
C GLY A 134 9.50 -3.66 17.13
N GLY A 135 8.39 -3.02 16.76
CA GLY A 135 7.04 -3.26 17.28
C GLY A 135 6.76 -2.67 18.66
N ARG A 136 7.73 -2.03 19.30
CA ARG A 136 7.59 -1.40 20.62
C ARG A 136 7.44 0.10 20.49
N ILE A 137 6.77 0.72 21.46
CA ILE A 137 6.63 2.17 21.52
C ILE A 137 8.00 2.83 21.72
N GLU A 138 8.31 3.78 20.86
CA GLU A 138 9.40 4.74 21.00
C GLU A 138 8.82 6.14 21.09
N VAL A 139 9.21 6.87 22.12
CA VAL A 139 8.84 8.26 22.36
C VAL A 139 10.07 9.11 22.20
N GLN A 140 9.96 10.15 21.40
CA GLN A 140 10.99 11.19 21.28
C GLN A 140 10.39 12.53 21.66
N PHE A 141 11.07 13.26 22.55
CA PHE A 141 10.66 14.58 22.99
C PHE A 141 11.85 15.52 22.89
N LYS A 142 11.67 16.64 22.19
CA LYS A 142 12.63 17.72 22.09
C LYS A 142 12.05 18.98 22.72
N ASN A 143 12.85 19.65 23.53
CA ASN A 143 12.63 21.04 23.93
C ASN A 143 13.86 21.89 23.56
N GLN A 144 13.86 23.17 23.92
CA GLN A 144 14.97 24.10 23.61
C GLN A 144 16.34 23.68 24.19
N HIS A 145 16.37 22.77 25.18
CA HIS A 145 17.58 22.41 25.92
C HIS A 145 17.99 20.95 25.80
N SER A 146 17.06 20.05 25.46
CA SER A 146 17.27 18.61 25.55
C SER A 146 16.46 17.85 24.51
N LEU A 147 17.03 16.73 24.07
CA LEU A 147 16.34 15.68 23.32
C LEU A 147 16.34 14.44 24.20
N LYS A 148 15.15 13.90 24.46
CA LYS A 148 14.96 12.66 25.22
C LYS A 148 14.32 11.62 24.31
N VAL A 149 14.86 10.41 24.34
CA VAL A 149 14.31 9.25 23.62
C VAL A 149 14.08 8.15 24.64
N THR A 150 12.88 7.60 24.67
CA THR A 150 12.51 6.52 25.58
C THR A 150 11.80 5.44 24.78
N SER A 151 12.32 4.22 24.77
CA SER A 151 11.71 3.06 24.13
C SER A 151 11.47 1.96 25.17
N GLY A 152 10.32 1.28 25.07
CA GLY A 152 9.93 0.36 26.13
C GLY A 152 8.57 -0.27 25.92
N GLY A 153 8.18 -1.09 26.90
CA GLY A 153 6.93 -1.85 26.85
C GLY A 153 7.00 -3.12 26.02
N LYS A 154 5.86 -3.80 25.94
CA LYS A 154 5.66 -4.98 25.08
C LYS A 154 5.51 -4.53 23.63
N ALA A 155 5.78 -5.44 22.70
CA ALA A 155 5.46 -5.20 21.30
C ALA A 155 3.93 -5.14 21.14
N ILE A 156 3.43 -4.17 20.38
CA ILE A 156 1.99 -3.92 20.15
C ILE A 156 1.59 -4.06 18.68
N ASN A 157 2.51 -4.54 17.83
CA ASN A 157 2.26 -4.79 16.41
C ASN A 157 1.64 -6.19 16.17
N ASP A 158 0.70 -6.58 17.01
CA ASP A 158 0.06 -7.91 17.02
C ASP A 158 -1.30 -7.92 16.29
N GLY A 159 -1.69 -6.80 15.69
CA GLY A 159 -2.98 -6.62 15.02
C GLY A 159 -4.17 -6.45 15.97
N GLN A 160 -3.95 -6.46 17.29
CA GLN A 160 -4.99 -6.20 18.28
C GLN A 160 -5.14 -4.70 18.56
N TRP A 161 -6.31 -4.31 19.05
CA TRP A 161 -6.57 -2.93 19.48
C TRP A 161 -5.92 -2.67 20.84
N HIS A 162 -5.13 -1.59 20.90
CA HIS A 162 -4.52 -1.07 22.11
C HIS A 162 -4.96 0.36 22.34
N VAL A 163 -5.28 0.72 23.58
CA VAL A 163 -5.58 2.11 23.96
C VAL A 163 -4.26 2.80 24.28
N ILE A 164 -3.91 3.87 23.57
CA ILE A 164 -2.72 4.68 23.85
C ILE A 164 -3.16 6.01 24.44
N SER A 165 -2.68 6.33 25.64
CA SER A 165 -2.89 7.62 26.29
C SER A 165 -1.55 8.35 26.43
N VAL A 166 -1.50 9.60 25.98
CA VAL A 166 -0.35 10.50 26.03
C VAL A 166 -0.74 11.72 26.88
N ASP A 167 0.00 12.00 27.94
CA ASP A 167 -0.22 13.17 28.80
C ASP A 167 1.08 13.99 28.90
N GLU A 168 1.00 15.30 28.67
CA GLU A 168 2.08 16.25 28.93
C GLU A 168 2.21 16.53 30.43
N LEU A 169 3.42 16.34 30.96
CA LEU A 169 3.81 16.68 32.34
C LEU A 169 4.66 17.96 32.34
N GLU A 170 5.01 18.47 33.52
CA GLU A 170 5.75 19.75 33.64
C GLU A 170 7.12 19.77 32.92
N SER A 171 7.77 18.61 32.76
CA SER A 171 9.10 18.52 32.13
C SER A 171 9.33 17.24 31.31
N SER A 172 8.26 16.49 31.04
CA SER A 172 8.29 15.20 30.37
C SER A 172 6.93 14.89 29.75
N ILE A 173 6.84 13.76 29.04
CA ILE A 173 5.59 13.23 28.51
C ILE A 173 5.43 11.82 29.07
N SER A 174 4.23 11.50 29.52
CA SER A 174 3.87 10.15 29.95
C SER A 174 3.07 9.44 28.86
N VAL A 175 3.37 8.17 28.64
CA VAL A 175 2.67 7.31 27.69
C VAL A 175 2.22 6.03 28.39
N LYS A 176 0.93 5.71 28.27
CA LYS A 176 0.29 4.53 28.87
C LYS A 176 -0.35 3.69 27.78
N ILE A 177 -0.33 2.37 27.94
CA ILE A 177 -0.91 1.43 26.98
C ILE A 177 -1.91 0.54 27.73
N SER A 178 -3.16 0.46 27.26
CA SER A 178 -4.20 -0.41 27.82
C SER A 178 -4.39 -0.26 29.34
N LYS A 179 -4.16 0.95 29.87
CA LYS A 179 -4.16 1.31 31.30
C LYS A 179 -3.04 0.69 32.15
N GLU A 180 -2.07 -0.01 31.53
CA GLU A 180 -0.78 -0.31 32.15
C GLU A 180 0.17 0.89 31.92
N ALA A 181 0.84 1.35 32.99
CA ALA A 181 1.88 2.35 32.85
C ALA A 181 3.09 1.71 32.17
N VAL A 182 3.37 2.12 30.93
CA VAL A 182 4.49 1.59 30.14
C VAL A 182 5.74 2.46 30.32
N MET A 183 5.56 3.76 30.57
CA MET A 183 6.66 4.71 30.78
C MET A 183 6.36 5.72 31.89
N CYS A 184 7.15 5.66 32.96
CA CYS A 184 7.30 6.73 33.93
C CYS A 184 8.80 6.82 34.23
N ASN A 185 9.49 7.81 33.65
CA ASN A 185 10.88 8.05 34.04
C ASN A 185 10.86 8.97 35.27
N ASP A 186 10.96 8.34 36.44
CA ASP A 186 11.61 8.95 37.58
C ASP A 186 13.07 9.20 37.22
N VAL A 187 13.43 10.46 36.95
CA VAL A 187 14.81 10.91 37.04
C VAL A 187 14.83 12.12 37.95
N VAL A 188 14.81 11.82 39.26
CA VAL A 188 15.37 12.66 40.30
C VAL A 188 16.37 11.79 41.06
N VAL A 189 17.65 11.90 40.73
CA VAL A 189 18.77 12.39 41.57
C VAL A 189 19.91 12.79 40.63
#